data_AF-A0A1F8JJR1-F1
#
_entry.id   AF-A0A1F8JJR1-F1
#
_cell.length_a   1.000
_cell.length_b   1.000
_cell.length_c   1.000
_cell.angle_alpha   90.00
_cell.angle_beta   90.00
_cell.angle_gamma   90.00
#
_symmetry.space_group_name_H-M   'P 1'
#
loop_
_entity.id
_entity.type
_entity.pdbx_description
1 polymer ?
#
loop_
_entity_poly.entity_id
_entity_poly.type
_entity_poly.pdbx_seq_one_letter_code
_entity_poly.pdbx_strand_id
1 'polypeptide(L)'
;MNKENKPSILTIDEEFNDNSHQDLMNWCDEILEQFLKSSYCSSWKNNKKNIAGYFIHGFIDYAYGYHLAKPFQYNEMIVEDMCLDILPRKMSTNAKNFKLVGKILITFFEWCEHENILKDTTAIRNTLKLIDNKIYDKAKDPSNWGLAKSLFSGF
;
A
#
# COMPACT_ATOMS: atom_id res chain seq x y z
N MET A 1 -9.06 -28.09 -22.84
CA MET A 1 -9.55 -26.79 -22.32
C MET A 1 -9.75 -26.99 -20.82
N ASN A 2 -8.70 -26.77 -20.04
CA ASN A 2 -8.70 -27.03 -18.60
C ASN A 2 -9.17 -25.77 -17.88
N LYS A 3 -10.08 -25.93 -16.91
CA LYS A 3 -10.57 -24.83 -16.07
C LYS A 3 -9.38 -24.05 -15.51
N GLU A 4 -9.45 -22.75 -15.74
CA GLU A 4 -8.43 -21.75 -15.48
C GLU A 4 -7.97 -21.80 -14.02
N ASN A 5 -6.71 -22.18 -13.78
CA ASN A 5 -6.03 -21.88 -12.53
C ASN A 5 -5.81 -20.36 -12.51
N LYS A 6 -6.83 -19.62 -12.07
CA LYS A 6 -6.70 -18.20 -11.76
C LYS A 6 -5.64 -18.10 -10.66
N PRO A 7 -4.54 -17.33 -10.85
CA PRO A 7 -3.48 -17.27 -9.84
C PRO A 7 -4.07 -16.83 -8.49
N SER A 8 -3.57 -17.40 -7.38
CA SER A 8 -4.09 -17.19 -6.01
C SER A 8 -4.21 -15.71 -5.63
N ILE A 9 -3.37 -14.86 -6.22
CA ILE A 9 -3.43 -13.40 -6.10
C ILE A 9 -4.75 -12.77 -6.60
N LEU A 10 -5.53 -13.51 -7.39
CA LEU A 10 -6.80 -13.06 -7.96
C LEU A 10 -8.02 -13.80 -7.39
N THR A 11 -7.86 -14.63 -6.36
CA THR A 11 -8.97 -15.24 -5.61
C THR A 11 -9.41 -14.33 -4.48
N ILE A 12 -10.69 -14.38 -4.14
CA ILE A 12 -11.26 -13.69 -2.99
C ILE A 12 -11.21 -14.67 -1.82
N ASP A 13 -10.70 -14.21 -0.68
CA ASP A 13 -10.64 -15.01 0.54
C ASP A 13 -11.69 -14.48 1.52
N GLU A 14 -12.44 -15.38 2.17
CA GLU A 14 -13.47 -15.03 3.16
C GLU A 14 -12.89 -14.87 4.58
N GLU A 15 -11.71 -15.45 4.81
CA GLU A 15 -10.93 -15.37 6.04
C GLU A 15 -9.44 -15.22 5.72
N PHE A 16 -8.66 -14.83 6.72
CA PHE A 16 -7.22 -14.72 6.55
C PHE A 16 -6.61 -16.09 6.25
N ASN A 17 -5.90 -16.19 5.13
CA ASN A 17 -5.23 -17.40 4.71
C ASN A 17 -3.72 -17.16 4.57
N ASP A 18 -2.92 -17.91 5.32
CA ASP A 18 -1.45 -17.78 5.36
C ASP A 18 -0.80 -18.02 3.99
N ASN A 19 -1.28 -18.99 3.21
CA ASN A 19 -0.72 -19.27 1.88
C ASN A 19 -1.04 -18.13 0.91
N SER A 20 -2.26 -17.60 0.96
CA SER A 20 -2.67 -16.47 0.12
C SER A 20 -1.96 -15.18 0.52
N HIS A 21 -1.67 -15.01 1.82
CA HIS A 21 -0.80 -13.93 2.31
C HIS A 21 0.61 -14.07 1.77
N GLN A 22 1.21 -15.26 1.88
CA GLN A 22 2.56 -15.51 1.37
C GLN A 22 2.66 -15.27 -0.14
N ASP A 23 1.70 -15.75 -0.91
CA ASP A 23 1.63 -15.53 -2.36
C ASP A 23 1.48 -14.03 -2.69
N LEU A 24 0.65 -13.31 -1.94
CA LEU A 24 0.49 -11.86 -2.06
C LEU A 24 1.79 -11.12 -1.77
N MET A 25 2.54 -11.52 -0.75
CA MET A 25 3.80 -10.86 -0.40
C MET A 25 4.91 -11.18 -1.40
N ASN A 26 4.99 -12.41 -1.90
CA ASN A 26 5.90 -12.76 -2.99
C ASN A 26 5.62 -11.92 -4.25
N TRP A 27 4.34 -11.80 -4.62
CA TRP A 27 3.92 -10.92 -5.70
C TRP A 27 4.29 -9.46 -5.42
N CYS A 28 4.08 -8.98 -4.20
CA CYS A 28 4.40 -7.60 -3.81
C CYS A 28 5.89 -7.30 -4.01
N ASP A 29 6.78 -8.21 -3.60
CA ASP A 29 8.23 -8.04 -3.73
C ASP A 29 8.67 -7.97 -5.21
N GLU A 30 8.15 -8.88 -6.05
CA GLU A 30 8.43 -8.89 -7.48
C GLU A 30 7.97 -7.60 -8.19
N ILE A 31 6.76 -7.14 -7.86
CA ILE A 31 6.18 -5.93 -8.43
C ILE A 31 6.91 -4.68 -7.93
N LEU A 32 7.30 -4.65 -6.66
CA LEU A 32 8.09 -3.56 -6.09
C LEU A 32 9.46 -3.42 -6.75
N GLU A 33 10.15 -4.54 -6.98
CA GLU A 33 11.44 -4.54 -7.67
C GLU A 33 11.30 -3.93 -9.07
N GLN A 34 10.28 -4.32 -9.82
CA GLN A 34 10.00 -3.79 -11.15
C GLN A 34 9.64 -2.30 -11.10
N PHE A 35 8.74 -1.90 -10.19
CA PHE A 35 8.33 -0.50 -10.02
C PHE A 35 9.51 0.42 -9.70
N LEU A 36 10.37 0.03 -8.76
CA LEU A 36 11.49 0.86 -8.31
C LEU A 36 12.62 0.97 -9.36
N LYS A 37 12.67 0.05 -10.33
CA LYS A 37 13.57 0.08 -11.50
C LYS A 37 12.96 0.79 -12.72
N SER A 38 11.64 0.99 -12.73
CA SER A 38 10.93 1.61 -13.84
C SER A 38 11.30 3.09 -14.07
N SER A 39 10.91 3.62 -15.22
CA SER A 39 11.06 5.05 -15.57
C SER A 39 10.36 5.98 -14.59
N TYR A 40 9.26 5.56 -13.95
CA TYR A 40 8.51 6.32 -12.95
C TYR A 40 9.35 6.65 -11.70
N CYS A 41 10.34 5.81 -11.39
CA CYS A 41 11.23 5.96 -10.24
C CYS A 41 12.65 6.40 -10.63
N SER A 42 12.92 6.67 -11.91
CA SER A 42 14.28 6.99 -12.41
C SER A 42 14.92 8.20 -11.73
N SER A 43 14.13 9.23 -11.42
CA SER A 43 14.59 10.45 -10.74
C SER A 43 14.64 10.34 -9.21
N TRP A 44 14.19 9.22 -8.64
CA TRP A 44 14.09 9.07 -7.19
C TRP A 44 15.44 8.65 -6.59
N LYS A 45 15.88 9.39 -5.57
CA LYS A 45 17.03 9.00 -4.73
C LYS A 45 16.71 7.72 -3.94
N ASN A 46 17.74 6.97 -3.55
CA ASN A 46 17.61 5.70 -2.82
C ASN A 46 16.77 5.82 -1.54
N ASN A 47 16.90 6.92 -0.79
CA ASN A 47 16.08 7.13 0.40
C ASN A 47 14.57 7.19 0.09
N LYS A 48 14.17 7.85 -1.00
CA LYS A 48 12.77 7.89 -1.45
C LYS A 48 12.31 6.52 -1.94
N LYS A 49 13.16 5.77 -2.65
CA LYS A 49 12.86 4.39 -3.08
C LYS A 49 12.64 3.45 -1.89
N ASN A 50 13.48 3.54 -0.86
CA ASN A 50 13.33 2.76 0.37
C ASN A 50 12.03 3.10 1.11
N ILE A 51 11.70 4.40 1.22
CA ILE A 51 10.43 4.85 1.81
C ILE A 51 9.24 4.33 0.99
N ALA A 52 9.34 4.35 -0.34
CA ALA A 52 8.29 3.85 -1.22
C ALA A 52 8.06 2.36 -1.06
N GLY A 53 9.13 1.55 -1.09
CA GLY A 53 9.04 0.11 -0.85
C GLY A 53 8.39 -0.19 0.50
N TYR A 54 8.83 0.48 1.57
CA TYR A 54 8.27 0.30 2.91
C TYR A 54 6.76 0.58 2.96
N PHE A 55 6.30 1.70 2.40
CA PHE A 55 4.88 2.06 2.44
C PHE A 55 4.00 1.23 1.51
N ILE A 56 4.47 0.88 0.31
CA ILE A 56 3.70 0.04 -0.63
C ILE A 56 3.57 -1.37 -0.07
N HIS A 57 4.66 -1.96 0.44
CA HIS A 57 4.63 -3.27 1.09
C HIS A 57 3.69 -3.26 2.30
N GLY A 58 3.81 -2.27 3.19
CA GLY A 58 2.91 -2.15 4.34
C GLY A 58 1.45 -1.87 3.94
N PHE A 59 1.21 -1.13 2.87
CA PHE A 59 -0.14 -0.93 2.34
C PHE A 59 -0.76 -2.26 1.89
N ILE A 60 -0.03 -3.06 1.12
CA ILE A 60 -0.53 -4.32 0.58
C ILE A 60 -0.76 -5.35 1.70
N ASP A 61 0.23 -5.50 2.58
CA ASP A 61 0.18 -6.41 3.73
C ASP A 61 -1.02 -6.09 4.64
N TYR A 62 -1.14 -4.83 5.07
CA TYR A 62 -2.24 -4.45 5.95
C TYR A 62 -3.60 -4.39 5.24
N ALA A 63 -3.68 -4.10 3.94
CA ALA A 63 -4.97 -4.16 3.24
C ALA A 63 -5.52 -5.59 3.26
N TYR A 64 -4.67 -6.60 3.12
CA TYR A 64 -5.08 -7.99 3.28
C TYR A 64 -5.37 -8.32 4.76
N GLY A 65 -4.49 -7.93 5.69
CA GLY A 65 -4.67 -8.23 7.11
C GLY A 65 -5.92 -7.61 7.76
N TYR A 66 -6.37 -6.43 7.32
CA TYR A 66 -7.53 -5.72 7.90
C TYR A 66 -8.80 -5.81 7.07
N HIS A 67 -8.69 -5.99 5.75
CA HIS A 67 -9.85 -6.00 4.85
C HIS A 67 -9.97 -7.27 4.01
N LEU A 68 -9.04 -8.23 4.14
CA LEU A 68 -8.92 -9.39 3.24
C LEU A 68 -8.87 -8.97 1.77
N ALA A 69 -8.35 -7.76 1.50
CA ALA A 69 -8.35 -7.15 0.19
C ALA A 69 -7.00 -7.38 -0.48
N LYS A 70 -7.04 -8.04 -1.64
CA LYS A 70 -5.92 -8.10 -2.59
C LYS A 70 -6.00 -6.92 -3.58
N PRO A 71 -4.92 -6.62 -4.32
CA PRO A 71 -4.82 -5.43 -5.17
C PRO A 71 -5.97 -5.21 -6.16
N PHE A 72 -6.54 -6.27 -6.73
CA PHE A 72 -7.66 -6.17 -7.67
C PHE A 72 -9.01 -5.84 -6.99
N GLN A 73 -9.07 -5.84 -5.65
CA GLN A 73 -10.26 -5.54 -4.85
C GLN A 73 -10.21 -4.14 -4.23
N TYR A 74 -9.11 -3.41 -4.40
CA TYR A 74 -8.98 -2.07 -3.82
C TYR A 74 -10.01 -1.12 -4.42
N ASN A 75 -10.63 -0.35 -3.53
CA ASN A 75 -11.58 0.70 -3.86
C ASN A 75 -11.26 1.93 -2.99
N GLU A 76 -12.04 3.00 -3.18
CA GLU A 76 -11.85 4.27 -2.50
C GLU A 76 -11.96 4.14 -0.98
N MET A 77 -12.90 3.33 -0.49
CA MET A 77 -13.13 3.12 0.94
C MET A 77 -11.92 2.44 1.59
N ILE A 78 -11.42 1.35 1.00
CA ILE A 78 -10.24 0.63 1.51
C ILE A 78 -9.03 1.56 1.50
N VAL A 79 -8.81 2.29 0.40
CA VAL A 79 -7.66 3.20 0.28
C VAL A 79 -7.71 4.33 1.30
N GLU A 80 -8.90 4.90 1.54
CA GLU A 80 -9.08 5.94 2.54
C GLU A 80 -8.79 5.42 3.95
N ASP A 81 -9.36 4.28 4.34
CA ASP A 81 -9.13 3.69 5.66
C ASP A 81 -7.65 3.30 5.87
N MET A 82 -7.05 2.68 4.85
CA MET A 82 -5.64 2.34 4.84
C MET A 82 -4.74 3.57 5.05
N CYS A 83 -5.03 4.67 4.36
CA CYS A 83 -4.17 5.85 4.39
C CYS A 83 -4.43 6.77 5.59
N LEU A 84 -5.64 6.77 6.16
CA LEU A 84 -6.04 7.70 7.22
C LEU A 84 -6.12 7.08 8.61
N ASP A 85 -6.28 5.77 8.73
CA ASP A 85 -6.23 5.04 10.00
C ASP A 85 -5.06 4.05 10.03
N ILE A 86 -5.09 3.03 9.18
CA ILE A 86 -4.27 1.84 9.37
C ILE A 86 -2.77 2.13 9.26
N LEU A 87 -2.31 2.78 8.18
CA LEU A 87 -0.90 3.12 8.03
C LEU A 87 -0.42 4.11 9.10
N PRO A 88 -1.10 5.24 9.38
CA PRO A 88 -0.78 6.12 10.50
C PRO A 88 -0.62 5.40 11.84
N ARG A 89 -1.51 4.44 12.11
CA ARG A 89 -1.58 3.70 13.37
C ARG A 89 -0.51 2.61 13.50
N LYS A 90 -0.17 1.93 12.39
CA LYS A 90 0.63 0.70 12.40
C LYS A 90 2.07 0.87 11.93
N MET A 91 2.33 1.79 11.00
CA MET A 91 3.67 1.97 10.45
C MET A 91 4.55 2.80 11.39
N SER A 92 5.64 2.18 11.83
CA SER A 92 6.66 2.76 12.72
C SER A 92 7.77 3.40 11.90
N THR A 93 7.60 4.68 11.58
CA THR A 93 8.59 5.49 10.86
C THR A 93 8.48 6.95 11.25
N ASN A 94 9.43 7.79 10.82
CA ASN A 94 9.35 9.23 11.04
C ASN A 94 8.08 9.78 10.38
N ALA A 95 7.25 10.52 11.13
CA ALA A 95 6.01 11.10 10.63
C ALA A 95 6.21 11.93 9.35
N LYS A 96 7.36 12.58 9.16
CA LYS A 96 7.68 13.33 7.93
C LYS A 96 7.68 12.46 6.67
N ASN A 97 7.93 11.15 6.79
CA ASN A 97 7.88 10.22 5.65
C ASN A 97 6.45 10.06 5.11
N PHE A 98 5.43 10.25 5.95
CA PHE A 98 4.02 10.20 5.51
C PHE A 98 3.64 11.32 4.54
N LYS A 99 4.43 12.41 4.47
CA LYS A 99 4.25 13.47 3.45
C LYS A 99 4.48 12.98 2.01
N LEU A 100 5.05 11.79 1.85
CA LEU A 100 5.32 11.20 0.54
C LEU A 100 4.30 10.14 0.15
N VAL A 101 3.47 9.66 1.08
CA VAL A 101 2.64 8.45 0.90
C VAL A 101 1.66 8.61 -0.25
N GLY A 102 0.85 9.66 -0.28
CA GLY A 102 -0.13 9.84 -1.35
C GLY A 102 0.53 9.88 -2.73
N LYS A 103 1.60 10.67 -2.88
CA LYS A 103 2.39 10.72 -4.14
C LYS A 103 2.99 9.38 -4.52
N ILE A 104 3.55 8.63 -3.57
CA ILE A 104 4.13 7.29 -3.81
C ILE A 104 3.05 6.34 -4.32
N LEU A 105 1.92 6.26 -3.61
CA LEU A 105 0.83 5.34 -3.96
C LEU A 105 0.18 5.73 -5.29
N ILE A 106 -0.02 7.02 -5.56
CA ILE A 106 -0.52 7.49 -6.87
C ILE A 106 0.42 7.02 -7.98
N THR A 107 1.73 7.25 -7.83
CA THR A 107 2.72 6.86 -8.84
C THR A 107 2.74 5.34 -9.03
N PHE A 108 2.62 4.57 -7.95
CA PHE A 108 2.57 3.12 -7.98
C PHE A 108 1.34 2.60 -8.73
N PHE A 109 0.14 3.08 -8.39
CA PHE A 109 -1.09 2.66 -9.07
C PHE A 109 -1.14 3.11 -10.54
N GLU A 110 -0.55 4.27 -10.85
CA GLU A 110 -0.38 4.73 -12.24
C GLU A 110 0.51 3.80 -13.04
N TRP A 111 1.67 3.43 -12.49
CA TRP A 111 2.57 2.47 -13.12
C TRP A 111 1.92 1.09 -13.26
N CYS A 112 1.25 0.58 -12.21
CA CYS A 112 0.55 -0.71 -12.28
C CYS A 112 -0.51 -0.75 -13.39
N GLU A 113 -1.24 0.35 -13.59
CA GLU A 113 -2.22 0.43 -14.68
C GLU A 113 -1.54 0.50 -16.06
N HIS A 114 -0.47 1.29 -16.18
CA HIS A 114 0.33 1.37 -17.42
C HIS A 114 0.90 0.01 -17.85
N GLU A 115 1.39 -0.78 -16.90
CA GLU A 115 1.94 -2.13 -17.15
C GLU A 115 0.87 -3.23 -17.23
N ASN A 116 -0.42 -2.88 -17.20
CA ASN A 116 -1.55 -3.83 -17.16
C ASN A 116 -1.53 -4.81 -15.97
N ILE A 117 -0.85 -4.47 -14.88
CA ILE A 117 -0.81 -5.25 -13.63
C ILE A 117 -2.13 -5.07 -12.87
N LEU A 118 -2.64 -3.84 -12.81
CA LEU A 118 -3.95 -3.50 -12.24
C LEU A 118 -4.78 -2.77 -13.30
N LYS A 119 -6.10 -2.77 -13.14
CA LYS A 119 -7.02 -2.07 -14.03
C LYS A 119 -7.83 -1.05 -13.23
N ASP A 120 -8.32 -0.02 -13.93
CA ASP A 120 -9.30 0.94 -13.43
C ASP A 120 -8.89 1.67 -12.14
N THR A 121 -7.59 1.97 -12.00
CA THR A 121 -7.04 2.56 -10.76
C THR A 121 -7.30 4.07 -10.64
N THR A 122 -7.99 4.68 -11.61
CA THR A 122 -8.27 6.12 -11.64
C THR A 122 -9.03 6.61 -10.41
N ALA A 123 -10.04 5.87 -9.96
CA ALA A 123 -10.81 6.23 -8.77
C ALA A 123 -9.93 6.24 -7.50
N ILE A 124 -9.13 5.19 -7.31
CA ILE A 124 -8.13 5.08 -6.23
C ILE A 124 -7.17 6.27 -6.25
N ARG A 125 -6.59 6.58 -7.41
CA ARG A 125 -5.65 7.71 -7.54
C ARG A 125 -6.31 9.05 -7.24
N ASN A 126 -7.57 9.24 -7.61
CA ASN A 126 -8.31 10.46 -7.30
C ASN A 126 -8.57 10.59 -5.80
N THR A 127 -8.97 9.50 -5.13
CA THR A 127 -9.11 9.48 -3.67
C THR A 127 -7.79 9.82 -2.97
N LEU A 128 -6.67 9.22 -3.40
CA LEU A 128 -5.35 9.55 -2.86
C LEU A 128 -4.99 11.03 -3.02
N LYS A 129 -5.31 11.66 -4.16
CA LYS A 129 -5.11 13.10 -4.38
C LYS A 129 -5.94 13.96 -3.41
N LEU A 130 -7.17 13.53 -3.11
CA LEU A 130 -8.08 14.25 -2.20
C LEU A 130 -7.64 14.16 -0.74
N ILE A 131 -6.99 13.06 -0.34
CA ILE A 131 -6.62 12.81 1.05
C ILE A 131 -5.13 13.05 1.36
N ASP A 132 -4.26 13.31 0.37
CA ASP A 132 -2.79 13.42 0.50
C ASP A 132 -2.36 14.32 1.67
N ASN A 133 -3.03 15.46 1.85
CA ASN A 133 -2.76 16.40 2.95
C ASN A 133 -3.12 15.83 4.33
N LYS A 134 -4.18 15.03 4.42
CA LYS A 134 -4.66 14.43 5.68
C LYS A 134 -3.78 13.28 6.16
N ILE A 135 -3.10 12.57 5.26
CA ILE A 135 -2.28 11.40 5.61
C ILE A 135 -1.19 11.78 6.63
N TYR A 136 -0.47 12.88 6.37
CA TYR A 136 0.55 13.38 7.29
C TYR A 136 -0.04 13.86 8.63
N ASP A 137 -1.18 14.54 8.58
CA ASP A 137 -1.84 15.06 9.78
C ASP A 137 -2.30 13.93 10.70
N LYS A 138 -2.80 12.83 10.14
CA LYS A 138 -3.15 11.62 10.89
C LYS A 138 -1.93 10.93 11.49
N ALA A 139 -0.86 10.80 10.71
CA ALA A 139 0.34 10.08 11.14
C ALA A 139 1.15 10.81 12.22
N LYS A 140 1.14 12.15 12.26
CA LYS A 140 1.88 12.94 13.24
C LYS A 140 1.17 13.07 14.59
N ASP A 141 -0.12 12.74 14.65
CA ASP A 141 -0.95 12.82 15.87
C ASP A 141 -0.83 11.51 16.68
N PRO A 142 -0.23 11.54 17.88
CA PRO A 142 -0.01 10.35 18.69
C PRO A 142 -1.29 9.64 19.15
N SER A 143 -2.43 10.33 19.19
CA SER A 143 -3.71 9.70 19.56
C SER A 143 -4.19 8.69 18.52
N ASN A 144 -3.66 8.75 17.30
CA ASN A 144 -3.94 7.79 16.23
C ASN A 144 -2.98 6.59 16.25
N TRP A 145 -2.01 6.53 17.17
CA TRP A 145 -0.99 5.48 17.18
C TRP A 145 -1.49 4.21 17.89
N GLY A 146 -1.20 3.05 17.29
CA GLY A 146 -1.46 1.78 17.94
C GLY A 146 -0.49 1.53 19.09
N LEU A 147 -0.90 0.69 20.04
CA LEU A 147 -0.14 0.37 21.26
C LEU A 147 1.35 0.09 21.00
N ALA A 148 1.66 -0.77 20.03
CA ALA A 148 3.03 -1.11 19.68
C ALA A 148 3.84 0.12 19.26
N LYS A 149 3.31 0.95 18.35
CA LYS A 149 3.96 2.17 17.88
C LYS A 149 4.16 3.18 19.01
N SER A 150 3.17 3.33 19.88
CA SER A 150 3.24 4.24 21.04
C SER A 150 4.34 3.84 22.02
N LEU A 151 4.57 2.53 22.22
CA LEU A 151 5.64 2.03 23.09
C LEU A 151 7.04 2.30 22.52
N PHE A 152 7.24 2.12 21.21
CA PHE A 152 8.53 2.35 20.55
C PHE A 152 8.84 3.82 20.27
N SER A 153 7.80 4.66 20.17
CA SER A 153 7.93 6.10 19.96
C SER A 153 7.98 6.90 21.27
N GLY A 154 8.23 6.21 22.40
CA GLY A 154 8.13 6.76 23.75
C GLY A 154 8.87 8.09 23.91
N PHE A 155 8.06 9.15 24.05
CA PHE A 155 8.35 10.51 24.55
C PHE A 155 9.47 11.31 23.88
#